data_AF-A0A562E6B8-F1
#
_entry.id   AF-A0A562E6B8-F1
#
_cell.length_a   1.000
_cell.length_b   1.000
_cell.length_c   1.000
_cell.angle_alpha   90.00
_cell.angle_beta   90.00
_cell.angle_gamma   90.00
#
_symmetry.space_group_name_H-M   'P 1'
#
loop_
_entity.id
_entity.type
_entity.pdbx_description
1 polymer ?
#
loop_
_entity_poly.entity_id
_entity_poly.type
_entity_poly.pdbx_seq_one_letter_code
_entity_poly.pdbx_strand_id
1 'polypeptide(L)'
;MDPVSLHGVVLVFEQVLVGGMIGLAFHLVLAALTLFGVLASSQMGLAMAMLNDPVSGTPSDAVSVLVYVVFVLLFFAFDGHLLVTHVLARSFHVWPVGAASLDDGALLRLALGVGWIFAAALMLALPLVFAAMAVQFGSGLLNRVAPTLNLFALGFSVTIAFGLLLVMLLVPSLPGHVQRMLAHVVGMLDGLAAAPGVP
;
A
#
# COMPACT_ATOMS: atom_id res chain seq x y z
N MET A 1 30.73 9.79 24.33
CA MET A 1 29.32 9.75 24.79
C MET A 1 29.10 8.36 25.34
N ASP A 2 28.88 8.19 26.64
CA ASP A 2 28.53 6.87 27.17
C ASP A 2 27.10 6.53 26.71
N PRO A 3 26.91 5.48 25.89
CA PRO A 3 25.61 5.15 25.31
C PRO A 3 24.58 4.73 26.37
N VAL A 4 25.05 4.34 27.55
CA VAL A 4 24.22 3.91 28.69
C VAL A 4 23.90 5.06 29.65
N SER A 5 24.41 6.27 29.40
CA SER A 5 24.02 7.47 30.16
C SER A 5 22.57 7.85 29.86
N LEU A 6 21.88 8.49 30.82
CA LEU A 6 20.49 8.96 30.63
C LEU A 6 20.34 9.83 29.38
N HIS A 7 21.33 10.69 29.11
CA HIS A 7 21.37 11.52 27.91
C HIS A 7 21.55 10.68 26.63
N GLY A 8 22.43 9.67 26.66
CA GLY A 8 22.61 8.74 25.55
C GLY A 8 21.33 7.97 25.21
N VAL A 9 20.57 7.51 26.21
CA VAL A 9 19.29 6.82 26.02
C VAL A 9 18.26 7.71 25.34
N VAL A 10 18.16 8.98 25.74
CA VAL A 10 17.24 9.95 25.11
C VAL A 10 17.60 10.17 23.65
N LEU A 11 18.89 10.34 23.33
CA LEU A 11 19.36 10.51 21.95
C LEU A 11 19.10 9.28 21.08
N VAL A 12 19.29 8.07 21.63
CA VAL A 12 18.95 6.83 20.92
C VAL A 12 17.47 6.76 20.63
N PHE A 13 16.62 7.10 21.60
CA PHE A 13 15.16 7.10 21.41
C PHE A 13 14.73 8.10 20.34
N GLU A 14 15.29 9.32 20.34
CA GLU A 14 15.07 10.33 19.29
C GLU A 14 15.40 9.78 17.89
N GLN A 15 16.56 9.13 17.73
CA GLN A 15 16.98 8.59 16.44
C GLN A 15 16.16 7.36 16.00
N VAL A 16 15.70 6.54 16.96
CA VAL A 16 14.76 5.45 16.68
C VAL A 16 13.42 6.00 16.21
N LEU A 17 12.94 7.11 16.78
CA LEU A 17 11.71 7.77 16.30
C LEU A 17 11.88 8.33 14.88
N VAL A 18 12.99 8.98 14.57
CA VAL A 18 13.29 9.47 13.21
C VAL A 18 13.34 8.31 12.21
N GLY A 19 14.09 7.26 12.52
CA GLY A 19 14.14 6.06 11.69
C GLY A 19 12.76 5.39 11.53
N GLY A 20 11.97 5.37 12.60
CA GLY A 20 10.60 4.87 12.60
C GLY A 20 9.67 5.68 11.71
N MET A 21 9.79 7.02 11.70
CA MET A 21 9.00 7.88 10.81
C MET A 21 9.35 7.66 9.34
N ILE A 22 10.65 7.56 9.02
CA ILE A 22 11.10 7.26 7.65
C ILE A 22 10.57 5.89 7.22
N GLY A 23 10.74 4.86 8.07
CA GLY A 23 10.25 3.52 7.81
C GLY A 23 8.74 3.46 7.61
N LEU A 24 7.98 4.14 8.48
CA LEU A 24 6.52 4.23 8.40
C LEU A 24 6.08 4.91 7.10
N ALA A 25 6.75 5.99 6.68
CA ALA A 25 6.42 6.69 5.46
C ALA A 25 6.57 5.78 4.22
N PHE A 26 7.68 5.06 4.10
CA PHE A 26 7.85 4.06 3.03
C PHE A 26 6.87 2.89 3.15
N HIS A 27 6.52 2.48 4.38
CA HIS A 27 5.53 1.44 4.62
C HIS A 27 4.14 1.81 4.08
N LEU A 28 3.77 3.10 4.03
CA LEU A 28 2.49 3.54 3.46
C LEU A 28 2.32 3.11 1.99
N VAL A 29 3.41 3.11 1.20
CA VAL A 29 3.37 2.66 -0.21
C VAL A 29 2.99 1.19 -0.28
N LEU A 30 3.63 0.37 0.56
CA LEU A 30 3.38 -1.05 0.61
C LEU A 30 1.95 -1.34 1.07
N ALA A 31 1.51 -0.68 2.14
CA ALA A 31 0.17 -0.83 2.68
C ALA A 31 -0.91 -0.49 1.64
N ALA A 32 -0.69 0.54 0.82
CA ALA A 32 -1.64 0.92 -0.23
C ALA A 32 -1.73 -0.13 -1.35
N LEU A 33 -0.61 -0.73 -1.76
CA LEU A 33 -0.59 -1.78 -2.77
C LEU A 33 -1.17 -3.10 -2.26
N THR A 34 -0.87 -3.47 -1.01
CA THR A 34 -1.48 -4.61 -0.33
C THR A 34 -2.99 -4.43 -0.21
N LEU A 35 -3.46 -3.25 0.21
CA LEU A 35 -4.89 -2.94 0.28
C LEU A 35 -5.56 -3.03 -1.10
N PHE A 36 -4.91 -2.53 -2.15
CA PHE A 36 -5.39 -2.72 -3.53
C PHE A 36 -5.54 -4.22 -3.86
N GLY A 37 -4.55 -5.04 -3.53
CA GLY A 37 -4.60 -6.49 -3.77
C GLY A 37 -5.73 -7.19 -3.03
N VAL A 38 -5.99 -6.80 -1.78
CA VAL A 38 -7.12 -7.28 -0.99
C VAL A 38 -8.45 -6.86 -1.63
N LEU A 39 -8.59 -5.60 -2.04
CA LEU A 39 -9.78 -5.12 -2.75
C LEU A 39 -9.99 -5.84 -4.09
N ALA A 40 -8.91 -6.14 -4.81
CA ALA A 40 -8.99 -6.86 -6.06
C ALA A 40 -9.45 -8.31 -5.87
N SER A 41 -8.84 -9.01 -4.91
CA SER A 41 -9.15 -10.40 -4.61
C SER A 41 -10.59 -10.59 -4.10
N SER A 42 -11.08 -9.63 -3.30
CA SER A 42 -12.44 -9.66 -2.78
C SER A 42 -13.48 -9.48 -3.88
N GLN A 43 -13.25 -8.54 -4.81
CA GLN A 43 -14.15 -8.32 -5.94
C GLN A 43 -14.20 -9.51 -6.91
N MET A 44 -13.14 -10.30 -6.97
CA MET A 44 -13.06 -11.53 -7.76
C MET A 44 -13.74 -12.73 -7.09
N GLY A 45 -14.24 -12.57 -5.87
CA GLY A 45 -14.86 -13.65 -5.12
C GLY A 45 -13.87 -14.68 -4.57
N LEU A 46 -12.56 -14.45 -4.70
CA LEU A 46 -11.51 -15.31 -4.13
C LEU A 46 -11.58 -15.34 -2.60
N ALA A 47 -12.11 -14.28 -1.99
CA ALA A 47 -12.40 -14.23 -0.56
C ALA A 47 -13.45 -15.28 -0.11
N MET A 48 -14.31 -15.78 -1.00
CA MET A 48 -15.34 -16.78 -0.68
C MET A 48 -14.80 -18.22 -0.57
N ALA A 49 -13.56 -18.47 -1.02
CA ALA A 49 -12.89 -19.76 -0.76
C ALA A 49 -12.84 -20.09 0.75
N MET A 50 -12.78 -19.05 1.59
CA MET A 50 -12.84 -19.12 3.06
C MET A 50 -14.14 -19.72 3.62
N LEU A 51 -15.27 -19.49 2.95
CA LEU A 51 -16.58 -20.01 3.41
C LEU A 51 -16.74 -21.50 3.10
N ASN A 52 -15.98 -22.01 2.13
CA ASN A 52 -16.11 -23.38 1.64
C ASN A 52 -15.14 -24.35 2.34
N ASP A 53 -13.98 -23.88 2.80
CA ASP A 53 -13.07 -24.65 3.67
C ASP A 53 -12.44 -23.78 4.77
N PRO A 54 -13.12 -23.61 5.92
CA PRO A 54 -12.60 -22.88 7.07
C PRO A 54 -11.54 -23.65 7.88
N VAL A 55 -11.31 -24.94 7.60
CA VAL A 55 -10.39 -25.80 8.37
C VAL A 55 -8.97 -25.74 7.81
N SER A 56 -8.82 -25.57 6.49
CA SER A 56 -7.53 -25.29 5.83
C SER A 56 -7.33 -23.82 5.42
N GLY A 57 -8.40 -23.00 5.52
CA GLY A 57 -8.58 -21.68 4.90
C GLY A 57 -7.66 -20.57 5.38
N THR A 58 -6.43 -20.53 4.86
CA THR A 58 -5.69 -19.27 4.77
C THR A 58 -6.33 -18.44 3.65
N PRO A 59 -6.60 -17.13 3.84
CA PRO A 59 -7.11 -16.30 2.75
C PRO A 59 -6.27 -16.51 1.50
N SER A 60 -6.93 -16.84 0.39
CA SER A 60 -6.30 -16.83 -0.93
C SER A 60 -6.03 -15.37 -1.30
N ASP A 61 -5.00 -14.78 -0.68
CA ASP A 61 -4.53 -13.44 -0.96
C ASP A 61 -3.57 -13.44 -2.16
N ALA A 62 -3.83 -14.34 -3.12
CA ALA A 62 -2.94 -14.60 -4.25
C ALA A 62 -2.69 -13.33 -5.08
N VAL A 63 -3.71 -12.49 -5.25
CA VAL A 63 -3.59 -11.22 -5.99
C VAL A 63 -2.74 -10.21 -5.21
N SER A 64 -2.94 -10.07 -3.90
CA SER A 64 -2.12 -9.21 -3.04
C SER A 64 -0.67 -9.68 -2.97
N VAL A 65 -0.43 -10.99 -2.85
CA VAL A 65 0.92 -11.57 -2.91
C VAL A 65 1.56 -11.31 -4.26
N LEU A 66 0.84 -11.48 -5.37
CA LEU A 66 1.32 -11.14 -6.69
C LEU A 66 1.70 -9.65 -6.78
N VAL A 67 0.82 -8.76 -6.35
CA VAL A 67 1.08 -7.30 -6.34
C VAL A 67 2.28 -6.96 -5.46
N TYR A 68 2.42 -7.61 -4.30
CA TYR A 68 3.56 -7.44 -3.40
C TYR A 68 4.87 -7.87 -4.07
N VAL A 69 4.90 -9.04 -4.70
CA VAL A 69 6.09 -9.52 -5.44
C VAL A 69 6.44 -8.56 -6.58
N VAL A 70 5.44 -8.12 -7.35
CA VAL A 70 5.64 -7.13 -8.43
C VAL A 70 6.19 -5.82 -7.85
N PHE A 71 5.66 -5.34 -6.73
CA PHE A 71 6.18 -4.16 -6.05
C PHE A 71 7.64 -4.34 -5.64
N VAL A 72 8.01 -5.46 -5.02
CA VAL A 72 9.39 -5.74 -4.61
C VAL A 72 10.31 -5.72 -5.84
N LEU A 73 9.92 -6.36 -6.94
CA LEU A 73 10.67 -6.34 -8.18
C LEU A 73 10.84 -4.93 -8.73
N LEU A 74 9.77 -4.13 -8.75
CA LEU A 74 9.81 -2.73 -9.19
C LEU A 74 10.66 -1.86 -8.26
N PHE A 75 10.60 -2.10 -6.96
CA PHE A 75 11.40 -1.40 -5.96
C PHE A 75 12.89 -1.60 -6.21
N PHE A 76 13.32 -2.83 -6.54
CA PHE A 76 14.71 -3.07 -6.94
C PHE A 76 15.02 -2.52 -8.34
N ALA A 77 14.11 -2.66 -9.30
CA ALA A 77 14.31 -2.18 -10.67
C ALA A 77 14.44 -0.65 -10.77
N PHE A 78 13.89 0.09 -9.81
CA PHE A 78 13.98 1.55 -9.72
C PHE A 78 15.04 2.04 -8.74
N ASP A 79 15.92 1.15 -8.26
CA ASP A 79 16.91 1.48 -7.25
C ASP A 79 16.29 2.08 -5.97
N GLY A 80 15.07 1.68 -5.62
CA GLY A 80 14.36 2.14 -4.43
C GLY A 80 15.13 1.87 -3.14
N HIS A 81 15.93 0.81 -3.11
CA HIS A 81 16.84 0.52 -2.01
C HIS A 81 17.93 1.60 -1.87
N LEU A 82 18.49 2.10 -2.99
CA LEU A 82 19.43 3.23 -2.96
C LEU A 82 18.72 4.50 -2.52
N LEU A 83 17.49 4.75 -2.99
CA LEU A 83 16.66 5.88 -2.53
C LEU A 83 16.49 5.88 -1.01
N VAL A 84 16.16 4.73 -0.41
CA VAL A 84 16.02 4.61 1.05
C VAL A 84 17.34 4.93 1.76
N THR A 85 18.46 4.37 1.30
CA THR A 85 19.77 4.69 1.90
C THR A 85 20.16 6.16 1.75
N HIS A 86 19.81 6.78 0.62
CA HIS A 86 20.05 8.21 0.39
C HIS A 86 19.19 9.07 1.34
N VAL A 87 17.92 8.74 1.53
CA VAL A 87 17.03 9.42 2.48
C VAL A 87 17.55 9.27 3.91
N LEU A 88 18.01 8.08 4.30
CA LEU A 88 18.63 7.85 5.62
C LEU A 88 19.95 8.62 5.80
N ALA A 89 20.79 8.70 4.77
CA ALA A 89 22.00 9.50 4.85
C ALA A 89 21.69 11.00 4.98
N ARG A 90 20.71 11.49 4.20
CA ARG A 90 20.24 12.89 4.25
C ARG A 90 19.57 13.22 5.58
N SER A 91 18.92 12.26 6.25
CA SER A 91 18.24 12.51 7.53
C SER A 91 19.19 12.98 8.63
N PHE A 92 20.47 12.59 8.61
CA PHE A 92 21.46 13.09 9.59
C PHE A 92 21.82 14.57 9.39
N HIS A 93 21.64 15.11 8.18
CA HIS A 93 21.83 16.53 7.92
C HIS A 93 20.57 17.34 8.26
N VAL A 94 19.40 16.75 8.06
CA VAL A 94 18.10 17.39 8.30
C VAL A 94 17.70 17.34 9.77
N TRP A 95 17.86 16.19 10.41
CA TRP A 95 17.60 15.94 11.83
C TRP A 95 18.90 15.49 12.51
N PRO A 96 19.81 16.44 12.79
CA PRO A 96 21.09 16.14 13.43
C PRO A 96 20.90 15.58 14.84
N VAL A 97 21.76 14.63 15.23
CA VAL A 97 21.67 13.94 16.52
C VAL A 97 21.76 14.94 17.68
N GLY A 98 20.73 14.97 18.53
CA GLY A 98 20.67 15.84 19.71
C GLY A 98 20.29 17.28 19.42
N ALA A 99 19.97 17.59 18.16
CA ALA A 99 19.42 18.86 17.73
C ALA A 99 18.28 18.68 16.72
N ALA A 100 17.65 17.50 16.68
CA ALA A 100 16.53 17.24 15.79
C ALA A 100 15.33 18.09 16.20
N SER A 101 15.04 19.13 15.42
CA SER A 101 13.79 19.89 15.52
C SER A 101 12.70 19.14 14.76
N LEU A 102 12.02 18.22 15.44
CA LEU A 102 10.77 17.67 14.94
C LEU A 102 9.65 18.67 15.27
N ASP A 103 8.92 19.10 14.25
CA ASP A 103 7.67 19.84 14.46
C ASP A 103 6.72 19.00 15.32
N ASP A 104 6.06 19.61 16.32
CA ASP A 104 5.07 18.93 17.18
C ASP A 104 3.95 18.28 16.34
N GLY A 105 3.68 18.84 15.15
CA GLY A 105 2.73 18.31 14.19
C GLY A 105 3.25 17.19 13.28
N ALA A 106 4.53 16.84 13.30
CA ALA A 106 5.13 15.92 12.32
C ALA A 106 4.53 14.51 12.38
N LEU A 107 4.42 13.96 13.59
CA LEU A 107 3.78 12.66 13.85
C LEU A 107 2.31 12.65 13.45
N LEU A 108 1.58 13.74 13.73
CA LEU A 108 0.17 13.86 13.37
C LEU A 108 -0.01 13.91 11.84
N ARG A 109 0.82 14.66 11.12
CA ARG A 109 0.79 14.70 9.65
C ARG A 109 1.08 13.33 9.05
N LEU A 110 2.04 12.60 9.59
CA LEU A 110 2.36 11.24 9.14
C LEU A 110 1.19 10.27 9.44
N ALA A 111 0.57 10.38 10.61
CA ALA A 111 -0.61 9.60 10.97
C ALA A 111 -1.80 9.89 10.04
N LEU A 112 -2.03 11.16 9.67
CA LEU A 112 -3.05 11.52 8.68
C LEU A 112 -2.73 10.98 7.28
N GLY A 113 -1.45 10.74 6.97
CA GLY A 113 -1.00 10.05 5.76
C GLY A 113 -1.55 8.63 5.61
N VAL A 114 -1.98 7.98 6.70
CA VAL A 114 -2.69 6.69 6.62
C VAL A 114 -3.98 6.79 5.81
N GLY A 115 -4.66 7.95 5.83
CA GLY A 115 -5.85 8.17 5.00
C GLY A 115 -5.55 8.09 3.49
N TRP A 116 -4.35 8.48 3.07
CA TRP A 116 -3.92 8.39 1.68
C TRP A 116 -3.83 6.94 1.18
N ILE A 117 -3.54 5.97 2.06
CA ILE A 117 -3.51 4.54 1.72
C ILE A 117 -4.84 4.11 1.07
N PHE A 118 -5.96 4.49 1.70
CA PHE A 118 -7.30 4.15 1.21
C PHE A 118 -7.58 4.81 -0.14
N ALA A 119 -7.22 6.09 -0.28
CA ALA A 119 -7.40 6.82 -1.53
C ALA A 119 -6.57 6.20 -2.67
N ALA A 120 -5.29 5.92 -2.43
CA ALA A 120 -4.39 5.31 -3.41
C ALA A 120 -4.86 3.91 -3.81
N ALA A 121 -5.15 3.05 -2.83
CA ALA A 121 -5.63 1.70 -3.08
C ALA A 121 -6.94 1.69 -3.87
N LEU A 122 -7.89 2.56 -3.51
CA LEU A 122 -9.17 2.66 -4.20
C LEU A 122 -9.01 3.22 -5.61
N MET A 123 -8.14 4.21 -5.83
CA MET A 123 -7.83 4.74 -7.16
C MET A 123 -7.25 3.67 -8.10
N LEU A 124 -6.41 2.78 -7.59
CA LEU A 124 -5.92 1.63 -8.37
C LEU A 124 -7.04 0.58 -8.57
N ALA A 125 -7.88 0.35 -7.57
CA ALA A 125 -8.95 -0.65 -7.61
C ALA A 125 -10.18 -0.22 -8.43
N LEU A 126 -10.35 1.09 -8.65
CA LEU A 126 -11.49 1.71 -9.31
C LEU A 126 -11.95 0.99 -10.60
N PRO A 127 -11.10 0.78 -11.62
CA PRO A 127 -11.51 0.09 -12.85
C PRO A 127 -11.99 -1.35 -12.58
N LEU A 128 -11.36 -2.04 -11.64
CA LEU A 128 -11.71 -3.40 -11.26
C LEU A 128 -13.03 -3.47 -10.50
N VAL A 129 -13.25 -2.54 -9.56
CA VAL A 129 -14.50 -2.44 -8.81
C VAL A 129 -15.67 -2.18 -9.76
N PHE A 130 -15.55 -1.20 -10.66
CA PHE A 130 -16.60 -0.89 -11.65
C PHE A 130 -16.92 -2.07 -12.55
N ALA A 131 -15.90 -2.75 -13.06
CA ALA A 131 -16.05 -3.95 -13.86
C ALA A 131 -16.76 -5.09 -13.10
N ALA A 132 -16.32 -5.38 -11.87
CA ALA A 132 -16.93 -6.41 -11.05
C ALA A 132 -18.40 -6.09 -10.73
N MET A 133 -18.73 -4.83 -10.45
CA MET A 133 -20.12 -4.40 -10.27
C MET A 133 -20.95 -4.59 -11.54
N ALA A 134 -20.41 -4.29 -12.73
CA ALA A 134 -21.10 -4.53 -14.00
C ALA A 134 -21.39 -6.02 -14.23
N VAL A 135 -20.42 -6.90 -13.93
CA VAL A 135 -20.59 -8.37 -14.01
C VAL A 135 -21.64 -8.86 -13.01
N GLN A 136 -21.63 -8.35 -11.78
CA GLN A 136 -22.62 -8.71 -10.76
C GLN A 136 -24.03 -8.26 -11.16
N PHE A 137 -24.16 -7.05 -11.70
CA PHE A 137 -25.44 -6.53 -12.21
C PHE A 137 -25.96 -7.37 -13.38
N GLY A 138 -25.09 -7.69 -14.35
CA GLY A 138 -25.44 -8.54 -15.49
C GLY A 138 -25.86 -9.95 -15.06
N SER A 139 -25.14 -10.54 -14.10
CA SER A 139 -25.46 -11.87 -13.54
C SER A 139 -26.79 -11.86 -12.78
N GLY A 140 -27.10 -10.78 -12.06
CA GLY A 140 -28.38 -10.60 -11.38
C GLY A 140 -29.56 -10.51 -12.36
N LEU A 141 -29.40 -9.78 -13.47
CA LEU A 141 -30.40 -9.74 -14.53
C LEU A 141 -30.56 -11.11 -15.20
N LEU A 142 -29.46 -11.81 -15.47
CA LEU A 142 -29.48 -13.14 -16.08
C LEU A 142 -30.20 -14.16 -15.19
N ASN A 143 -30.10 -14.05 -13.87
CA ASN A 143 -30.84 -14.88 -12.91
C ASN A 143 -32.36 -14.78 -13.07
N ARG A 144 -32.86 -13.59 -13.45
CA ARG A 144 -34.29 -13.41 -13.75
C ARG A 144 -34.70 -14.08 -15.07
N VAL A 145 -33.81 -14.17 -16.04
CA VAL A 145 -34.10 -14.66 -17.40
C VAL A 145 -33.88 -16.18 -17.54
N ALA A 146 -32.87 -16.73 -16.87
CA ALA A 146 -32.48 -18.13 -16.95
C ALA A 146 -32.24 -18.73 -15.55
N PRO A 147 -33.29 -18.91 -14.73
CA PRO A 147 -33.18 -19.38 -13.34
C PRO A 147 -32.68 -20.83 -13.20
N THR A 148 -32.65 -21.59 -14.30
CA THR A 148 -32.17 -22.98 -14.34
C THR A 148 -30.65 -23.11 -14.47
N LEU A 149 -29.93 -22.01 -14.75
CA LEU A 149 -28.47 -22.02 -14.80
C LEU A 149 -27.88 -21.97 -13.38
N ASN A 150 -26.80 -22.72 -13.14
CA ASN A 150 -25.99 -22.58 -11.92
C ASN A 150 -25.15 -21.29 -11.97
N LEU A 151 -25.84 -20.17 -11.79
CA LEU A 151 -25.30 -18.82 -11.92
C LEU A 151 -24.29 -18.47 -10.83
N PHE A 152 -24.31 -19.20 -9.71
CA PHE A 152 -23.27 -19.10 -8.69
C PHE A 152 -21.93 -19.57 -9.26
N ALA A 153 -21.87 -20.79 -9.81
CA ALA A 153 -20.65 -21.32 -10.42
C ALA A 153 -20.20 -20.53 -11.66
N LEU A 154 -21.14 -20.12 -12.50
CA LEU A 154 -20.85 -19.30 -13.68
C LEU A 154 -20.37 -17.89 -13.30
N GLY A 155 -20.99 -17.26 -12.30
CA GLY A 155 -20.66 -15.92 -11.83
C GLY A 155 -19.24 -15.83 -11.28
N PHE A 156 -18.80 -16.80 -10.45
CA PHE A 156 -17.41 -16.84 -9.98
C PHE A 156 -16.42 -17.01 -11.12
N SER A 157 -16.68 -17.95 -12.03
CA SER A 157 -15.79 -18.24 -13.16
C SER A 157 -15.58 -17.01 -14.04
N VAL A 158 -16.67 -16.28 -14.35
CA VAL A 158 -16.63 -15.05 -15.15
C VAL A 158 -15.93 -13.93 -14.39
N THR A 159 -16.24 -13.74 -13.11
CA THR A 159 -15.67 -12.64 -12.30
C THR A 159 -14.16 -12.84 -12.08
N ILE A 160 -13.71 -14.08 -11.86
CA ILE A 160 -12.28 -14.41 -11.74
C ILE A 160 -11.57 -14.17 -13.08
N ALA A 161 -12.11 -14.68 -14.20
CA ALA A 161 -11.50 -14.49 -15.52
C ALA A 161 -11.37 -13.01 -15.88
N PHE A 162 -12.44 -12.23 -15.65
CA PHE A 162 -12.44 -10.80 -15.94
C PHE A 162 -11.54 -10.00 -15.00
N GLY A 163 -11.53 -10.35 -13.70
CA GLY A 163 -10.65 -9.69 -12.74
C GLY A 163 -9.17 -9.95 -13.02
N LEU A 164 -8.79 -11.18 -13.42
CA LEU A 164 -7.42 -11.51 -13.80
C LEU A 164 -7.01 -10.74 -15.06
N LEU A 165 -7.90 -10.63 -16.05
CA LEU A 165 -7.67 -9.82 -17.25
C LEU A 165 -7.40 -8.36 -16.88
N LEU A 166 -8.19 -7.78 -15.96
CA LEU A 166 -8.02 -6.40 -15.53
C LEU A 166 -6.73 -6.18 -14.73
N VAL A 167 -6.36 -7.11 -13.85
CA VAL A 167 -5.06 -7.08 -13.17
C VAL A 167 -3.93 -7.13 -14.21
N MET A 168 -4.02 -8.00 -15.21
CA MET A 168 -3.05 -8.09 -16.30
C MET A 168 -2.94 -6.78 -17.10
N LEU A 169 -4.06 -6.12 -17.38
CA LEU A 169 -4.08 -4.81 -18.04
C LEU A 169 -3.54 -3.68 -17.16
N LEU A 170 -3.59 -3.81 -15.83
CA LEU A 170 -3.04 -2.86 -14.89
C LEU A 170 -1.51 -2.96 -14.77
N VAL A 171 -0.93 -4.16 -14.95
CA VAL A 171 0.52 -4.42 -14.77
C VAL A 171 1.42 -3.40 -15.48
N PRO A 172 1.22 -3.05 -16.78
CA PRO A 172 2.07 -2.07 -17.47
C PRO A 172 2.01 -0.66 -16.86
N SER A 173 0.93 -0.33 -16.15
CA SER A 173 0.74 0.98 -15.51
C SER A 173 1.23 1.04 -14.06
N LEU A 174 1.47 -0.11 -13.41
CA LEU A 174 1.97 -0.19 -12.03
C LEU A 174 3.31 0.54 -11.82
N PRO A 175 4.32 0.42 -12.71
CA PRO A 175 5.61 1.08 -12.52
C PRO A 175 5.45 2.61 -12.33
N GLY A 176 4.62 3.25 -13.16
CA GLY A 176 4.32 4.68 -13.04
C GLY A 176 3.53 5.05 -11.79
N HIS A 177 2.64 4.18 -11.31
CA HIS A 177 1.94 4.40 -10.04
C HIS A 177 2.90 4.31 -8.86
N VAL A 178 3.74 3.27 -8.81
CA VAL A 178 4.73 3.08 -7.74
C VAL A 178 5.71 4.25 -7.67
N GLN A 179 6.21 4.75 -8.82
CA GLN A 179 7.07 5.94 -8.83
C GLN A 179 6.39 7.18 -8.25
N ARG A 180 5.12 7.44 -8.61
CA ARG A 180 4.36 8.55 -8.04
C ARG A 180 4.14 8.40 -6.53
N MET A 181 3.88 7.19 -6.06
CA MET A 181 3.71 6.88 -4.64
C MET A 181 5.01 7.09 -3.85
N LEU A 182 6.14 6.62 -4.37
CA LEU A 182 7.46 6.84 -3.76
C LEU A 182 7.80 8.34 -3.72
N ALA A 183 7.57 9.07 -4.81
CA ALA A 183 7.76 10.52 -4.85
C ALA A 183 6.87 11.27 -3.85
N HIS A 184 5.60 10.84 -3.71
CA HIS A 184 4.68 11.41 -2.72
C HIS A 184 5.20 11.23 -1.29
N VAL A 185 5.66 10.02 -0.95
CA VAL A 185 6.20 9.71 0.38
C VAL A 185 7.49 10.48 0.68
N VAL A 186 8.39 10.60 -0.30
CA VAL A 186 9.60 11.44 -0.14
C VAL A 186 9.20 12.90 0.08
N GLY A 187 8.22 13.42 -0.68
CA GLY A 187 7.69 14.76 -0.48
C GLY A 187 7.02 14.96 0.89
N MET A 188 6.35 13.94 1.42
CA MET A 188 5.84 13.96 2.80
C MET A 188 6.98 14.12 3.79
N LEU A 189 8.06 13.34 3.66
CA LEU A 189 9.24 13.44 4.54
C LEU A 189 9.94 14.80 4.45
N ASP A 190 10.10 15.37 3.25
CA ASP A 190 10.61 16.73 3.06
C ASP A 190 9.69 17.77 3.74
N GLY A 191 8.37 17.56 3.69
CA GLY A 191 7.39 18.41 4.39
C GLY A 191 7.44 18.33 5.91
N LEU A 192 7.92 17.20 6.47
CA LEU A 192 8.19 17.06 7.90
C LEU A 192 9.49 17.78 8.31
N ALA A 193 10.43 17.92 7.36
CA ALA A 193 11.67 18.66 7.55
C ALA A 193 11.49 20.19 7.45
N ALA A 194 10.50 20.66 6.68
CA ALA A 194 10.37 22.05 6.24
C ALA A 194 9.30 22.89 6.99
N ALA A 195 8.90 22.53 8.22
CA ALA A 195 8.03 23.42 9.01
C ALA A 195 8.83 24.66 9.50
N PRO A 196 8.29 25.88 9.38
CA PRO A 196 9.06 27.11 9.20
C PRO A 196 9.69 27.61 10.50
N GLY A 197 11.02 27.71 10.53
CA GLY A 197 11.72 28.19 11.73
C GLY A 197 13.23 28.32 11.65
N VAL A 198 13.85 28.48 10.48
CA VAL A 198 15.24 28.99 10.34
C VAL A 198 15.31 29.76 9.00
N PRO A 199 15.86 31.00 8.98
CA PRO A 199 15.69 31.99 7.90
C PRO A 199 16.15 31.56 6.51
#